data_AF-I9R8D4-F1
#
_entry.id   AF-I9R8D4-F1
#
_cell.length_a   1.000
_cell.length_b   1.000
_cell.length_c   1.000
_cell.angle_alpha   90.00
_cell.angle_beta   90.00
_cell.angle_gamma   90.00
#
_symmetry.space_group_name_H-M   'P 1'
#
loop_
_entity.id
_entity.type
_entity.pdbx_description
1 polymer ?
#
loop_
_entity_poly.entity_id
_entity_poly.type
_entity_poly.pdbx_seq_one_letter_code
_entity_poly.pdbx_strand_id
1 'polypeptide(L)'
;PKDNPNIAYSPSNMVYKNDTGNMFSSYNFCGEIKFDGFLKRLDNAITKLPEKIKELENSIETTKENIAKYTRLVEQKPSYPRLEYLQALKWDHKTLIDDLAKMSKDRDYKPVFNPKSKEVLKNLNAEKRASLENESVTEEIKEQAKQEAHRPMKKAANDDYDMGM
;
A
#
# COMPACT_ATOMS: atom_id res chain seq x y z
N PRO A 1 9.77 65.63 -12.97
CA PRO A 1 10.53 64.62 -13.74
C PRO A 1 9.57 63.69 -14.50
N LYS A 2 9.33 63.99 -15.78
CA LYS A 2 8.40 63.31 -16.70
C LYS A 2 9.14 62.37 -17.68
N ASP A 3 10.32 61.91 -17.31
CA ASP A 3 11.21 61.17 -18.23
C ASP A 3 11.46 59.76 -17.73
N ASN A 4 10.40 58.95 -17.67
CA ASN A 4 10.52 57.50 -17.54
C ASN A 4 9.84 56.84 -18.75
N PRO A 5 10.59 56.25 -19.70
CA PRO A 5 10.05 55.71 -20.94
C PRO A 5 9.18 54.45 -20.75
N ASN A 6 9.15 53.88 -19.53
CA ASN A 6 8.34 52.71 -19.18
C ASN A 6 6.98 53.05 -18.54
N ILE A 7 6.62 54.33 -18.43
CA ILE A 7 5.34 54.75 -17.84
C ILE A 7 4.55 55.54 -18.87
N ALA A 8 3.57 54.87 -19.50
CA ALA A 8 2.59 55.53 -20.36
C ALA A 8 1.47 56.11 -19.49
N TYR A 9 1.38 57.44 -19.43
CA TYR A 9 0.26 58.12 -18.78
C TYR A 9 -0.91 58.23 -19.77
N SER A 10 -2.06 57.66 -19.44
CA SER A 10 -3.28 57.85 -20.22
C SER A 10 -3.71 59.32 -20.15
N PRO A 11 -4.18 59.91 -21.27
CA PRO A 11 -4.67 61.29 -21.27
C PRO A 11 -5.82 61.43 -20.27
N SER A 12 -5.74 62.40 -19.35
CA SER A 12 -6.72 62.61 -18.28
C SER A 12 -8.13 62.97 -18.77
N ASN A 13 -8.34 63.08 -20.09
CA ASN A 13 -9.55 63.62 -20.72
C ASN A 13 -10.20 62.62 -21.70
N MET A 14 -10.00 61.31 -21.49
CA MET A 14 -10.69 60.29 -22.29
C MET A 14 -12.18 60.25 -21.93
N VAL A 15 -13.02 60.85 -22.76
CA VAL A 15 -14.48 60.67 -22.70
C VAL A 15 -14.83 59.42 -23.50
N TYR A 16 -15.12 58.32 -22.81
CA TYR A 16 -15.64 57.10 -23.43
C TYR A 16 -17.06 57.36 -23.94
N LYS A 17 -17.24 57.41 -25.26
CA LYS A 17 -18.58 57.35 -25.86
C LYS A 17 -19.03 55.90 -25.88
N ASN A 18 -19.97 55.54 -25.00
CA ASN A 18 -20.64 54.24 -25.02
C ASN A 18 -21.68 54.22 -26.16
N ASP A 19 -21.21 54.25 -27.41
CA ASP A 19 -22.08 54.11 -28.57
C ASP A 19 -22.29 52.62 -28.86
N THR A 20 -23.04 51.96 -27.96
CA THR A 20 -23.34 50.52 -28.01
C THR A 20 -24.14 50.13 -29.26
N GLY A 21 -24.82 51.08 -29.89
CA GLY A 21 -25.58 50.86 -31.13
C GLY A 21 -24.70 50.67 -32.37
N ASN A 22 -23.46 51.17 -32.38
CA ASN A 22 -22.61 51.11 -33.58
C ASN A 22 -21.52 50.02 -33.51
N MET A 23 -21.13 49.56 -32.31
CA MET A 23 -20.09 48.51 -32.16
C MET A 23 -20.53 47.13 -32.67
N PHE A 24 -21.82 46.79 -32.58
CA PHE A 24 -22.34 45.47 -32.98
C PHE A 24 -23.15 45.50 -34.28
N SER A 25 -23.50 46.68 -34.80
CA SER A 25 -24.34 46.83 -35.99
C SER A 25 -23.57 47.19 -37.25
N SER A 26 -22.41 47.86 -37.16
CA SER A 26 -21.58 48.21 -38.32
C SER A 26 -20.49 47.16 -38.62
N TYR A 27 -20.22 46.27 -37.67
CA TYR A 27 -19.13 45.30 -37.75
C TYR A 27 -19.73 43.89 -37.86
N ASN A 28 -19.59 43.26 -39.03
CA ASN A 28 -20.01 41.87 -39.24
C ASN A 28 -19.07 40.94 -38.46
N PHE A 29 -19.26 40.87 -37.14
CA PHE A 29 -18.46 40.09 -36.20
C PHE A 29 -18.33 38.62 -36.62
N CYS A 30 -19.40 38.08 -37.22
CA CYS A 30 -19.46 36.71 -37.74
C CYS A 30 -18.75 36.52 -39.10
N GLY A 31 -18.50 37.60 -39.85
CA GLY A 31 -17.80 37.58 -41.14
C GLY A 31 -16.29 37.76 -41.03
N GLU A 32 -15.81 38.49 -40.03
CA GLU A 32 -14.38 38.76 -39.81
C GLU A 32 -13.68 37.74 -38.90
N ILE A 33 -14.39 37.19 -37.90
CA ILE A 33 -13.81 36.19 -36.99
C ILE A 33 -14.13 34.78 -37.49
N LYS A 34 -13.11 34.08 -38.00
CA LYS A 34 -13.24 32.69 -38.47
C LYS A 34 -13.22 31.72 -37.30
N PHE A 35 -14.39 31.26 -36.86
CA PHE A 35 -14.53 30.26 -35.79
C PHE A 35 -14.21 28.82 -36.21
N ASP A 36 -14.00 28.56 -37.51
CA ASP A 36 -13.74 27.21 -38.05
C ASP A 36 -12.60 26.47 -37.31
N GLY A 37 -11.50 27.16 -37.00
CA GLY A 37 -10.40 26.57 -36.24
C GLY A 37 -10.74 26.27 -34.78
N PHE A 38 -11.61 27.07 -34.16
CA PHE A 38 -12.10 26.84 -32.80
C PHE A 38 -13.08 25.67 -32.77
N LEU A 39 -14.03 25.62 -33.70
CA LEU A 39 -15.00 24.53 -33.84
C LEU A 39 -14.29 23.20 -34.12
N LYS A 40 -13.26 23.20 -34.97
CA LYS A 40 -12.42 22.00 -35.20
C LYS A 40 -11.68 21.55 -33.94
N ARG A 41 -11.18 22.48 -33.11
CA ARG A 41 -10.55 22.11 -31.83
C ARG A 41 -11.57 21.56 -30.83
N LEU A 42 -12.77 22.12 -30.80
CA LEU A 42 -13.87 21.59 -29.98
C LEU A 42 -14.28 20.19 -30.43
N ASP A 43 -14.48 20.00 -31.73
CA ASP A 43 -14.87 18.70 -32.30
C ASP A 43 -13.81 17.64 -32.01
N ASN A 44 -12.54 17.97 -32.19
CA ASN A 44 -11.41 17.11 -31.81
C ASN A 44 -11.34 16.83 -30.30
N ALA A 45 -11.74 17.78 -29.45
CA ALA A 45 -11.78 17.57 -28.00
C ALA A 45 -12.94 16.64 -27.62
N ILE A 46 -14.10 16.81 -28.25
CA ILE A 46 -15.30 15.98 -28.04
C ILE A 46 -15.03 14.55 -28.52
N THR A 47 -14.42 14.36 -29.68
CA THR A 47 -14.14 13.01 -30.21
C THR A 47 -13.12 12.24 -29.37
N LYS A 48 -12.16 12.92 -28.73
CA LYS A 48 -11.15 12.29 -27.84
C LYS A 48 -11.64 12.07 -26.40
N LEU A 49 -12.76 12.67 -26.01
CA LEU A 49 -13.26 12.62 -24.65
C LEU A 49 -13.66 11.19 -24.21
N PRO A 50 -14.32 10.36 -25.04
CA PRO A 50 -14.62 8.97 -24.70
C PRO A 50 -13.38 8.10 -24.49
N GLU A 51 -12.33 8.30 -25.27
CA GLU A 51 -11.06 7.57 -25.11
C GLU A 51 -10.42 7.88 -23.77
N LYS A 52 -10.37 9.17 -23.41
CA LYS A 52 -9.86 9.61 -22.10
C LYS A 52 -10.70 9.08 -20.93
N ILE A 53 -12.03 9.00 -21.09
CA ILE A 53 -12.90 8.40 -20.08
C ILE A 53 -12.52 6.94 -19.86
N LYS A 54 -12.37 6.15 -20.93
CA LYS A 54 -11.99 4.73 -20.83
C LYS A 54 -10.61 4.52 -20.22
N GLU A 55 -9.63 5.35 -20.60
CA GLU A 55 -8.29 5.28 -20.01
C GLU A 55 -8.32 5.56 -18.51
N LEU A 56 -9.10 6.57 -18.08
CA LEU A 56 -9.31 6.88 -16.68
C LEU A 56 -10.05 5.74 -15.94
N GLU A 57 -11.08 5.16 -16.53
CA GLU A 57 -11.79 4.00 -15.95
C GLU A 57 -10.84 2.82 -15.69
N ASN A 58 -9.99 2.46 -16.66
CA ASN A 58 -8.99 1.40 -16.50
C ASN A 58 -7.96 1.75 -15.40
N SER A 59 -7.52 3.01 -15.34
CA SER A 59 -6.60 3.47 -14.29
C SER A 59 -7.24 3.40 -12.89
N ILE A 60 -8.54 3.67 -12.78
CA ILE A 60 -9.29 3.57 -11.53
C ILE A 60 -9.45 2.10 -11.13
N GLU A 61 -9.76 1.21 -12.07
CA GLU A 61 -9.89 -0.23 -11.81
C GLU A 61 -8.58 -0.83 -11.30
N THR A 62 -7.47 -0.59 -12.00
CA THR A 62 -6.13 -1.05 -11.56
C THR A 62 -5.74 -0.48 -10.19
N THR A 63 -6.07 0.79 -9.93
CA THR A 63 -5.81 1.41 -8.62
C THR A 63 -6.66 0.75 -7.52
N LYS A 64 -7.94 0.47 -7.78
CA LYS A 64 -8.82 -0.25 -6.83
C LYS A 64 -8.30 -1.65 -6.52
N GLU A 65 -7.85 -2.39 -7.53
CA GLU A 65 -7.23 -3.70 -7.34
C GLU A 65 -5.97 -3.62 -6.47
N ASN A 66 -5.12 -2.64 -6.72
CA ASN A 66 -3.90 -2.44 -5.93
C ASN A 66 -4.21 -2.09 -4.48
N ILE A 67 -5.20 -1.21 -4.26
CA ILE A 67 -5.69 -0.92 -2.91
C ILE A 67 -6.17 -2.20 -2.23
N ALA A 68 -6.98 -3.02 -2.90
CA ALA A 68 -7.46 -4.28 -2.33
C ALA A 68 -6.30 -5.25 -2.01
N LYS A 69 -5.31 -5.38 -2.90
CA LYS A 69 -4.10 -6.20 -2.67
C LYS A 69 -3.31 -5.71 -1.46
N TYR A 70 -3.03 -4.41 -1.38
CA TYR A 70 -2.28 -3.84 -0.26
C TYR A 70 -3.03 -3.89 1.06
N THR A 71 -4.35 -3.65 1.05
CA THR A 71 -5.19 -3.80 2.25
C THR A 71 -5.12 -5.23 2.77
N ARG A 72 -5.23 -6.25 1.90
CA ARG A 72 -5.07 -7.65 2.32
C ARG A 72 -3.68 -7.93 2.90
N LEU A 73 -2.61 -7.41 2.30
CA LEU A 73 -1.25 -7.57 2.84
C LEU A 73 -1.09 -6.92 4.22
N VAL A 74 -1.73 -5.77 4.44
CA VAL A 74 -1.72 -5.06 5.72
C VAL A 74 -2.60 -5.76 6.76
N GLU A 75 -3.75 -6.31 6.38
CA GLU A 75 -4.62 -7.11 7.25
C GLU A 75 -3.97 -8.43 7.65
N GLN A 76 -3.27 -9.09 6.72
CA GLN A 76 -2.60 -10.36 6.98
C GLN A 76 -1.44 -10.24 7.97
N LYS A 77 -0.92 -9.02 8.22
CA LYS A 77 0.08 -8.63 9.23
C LYS A 77 0.71 -9.82 9.98
N PRO A 78 1.53 -10.66 9.30
CA PRO A 78 2.23 -11.70 10.02
C PRO A 78 3.15 -10.98 11.02
N SER A 79 2.95 -11.24 12.31
CA SER A 79 3.80 -10.67 13.34
C SER A 79 5.25 -10.98 12.97
N TYR A 80 6.08 -9.94 12.80
CA TYR A 80 7.45 -10.14 12.33
C TYR A 80 8.18 -11.01 13.36
N PRO A 81 8.68 -12.21 12.99
CA PRO A 81 9.09 -13.23 13.97
C PRO A 81 10.20 -12.79 14.94
N ARG A 82 10.97 -11.75 14.60
CA ARG A 82 12.06 -11.22 15.42
C ARG A 82 11.82 -9.81 15.94
N LEU A 83 10.57 -9.31 15.88
CA LEU A 83 10.25 -7.94 16.27
C LEU A 83 10.62 -7.67 17.72
N GLU A 84 10.21 -8.57 18.63
CA GLU A 84 10.49 -8.46 20.05
C GLU A 84 11.99 -8.47 20.35
N TYR A 85 12.74 -9.32 19.64
CA TYR A 85 14.19 -9.38 19.77
C TYR A 85 14.87 -8.07 19.33
N LEU A 86 14.44 -7.48 18.21
CA LEU A 86 14.96 -6.20 17.74
C LEU A 86 14.62 -5.05 18.69
N GLN A 87 13.41 -5.04 19.25
CA GLN A 87 13.04 -4.06 20.26
C GLN A 87 13.90 -4.22 21.53
N ALA A 88 14.12 -5.44 22.00
CA ALA A 88 14.99 -5.71 23.14
C ALA A 88 16.44 -5.27 22.89
N LEU A 89 16.99 -5.53 21.69
CA LEU A 89 18.32 -5.04 21.31
C LEU A 89 18.41 -3.51 21.31
N LYS A 90 17.37 -2.81 20.83
CA LYS A 90 17.32 -1.35 20.86
C LYS A 90 17.35 -0.82 22.29
N TRP A 91 16.62 -1.46 23.21
CA TRP A 91 16.65 -1.11 24.63
C TRP A 91 18.00 -1.39 25.27
N ASP A 92 18.58 -2.56 25.02
CA ASP A 92 19.90 -2.94 25.52
C ASP A 92 21.00 -1.97 25.04
N HIS A 93 20.95 -1.56 23.77
CA HIS A 93 21.90 -0.57 23.25
C HIS A 93 21.75 0.78 23.96
N LYS A 94 20.52 1.22 24.21
CA LYS A 94 20.27 2.48 24.93
C LYS A 94 20.81 2.43 26.36
N THR A 95 20.58 1.33 27.09
CA THR A 95 21.09 1.19 28.46
C THR A 95 22.61 1.13 28.50
N LEU A 96 23.25 0.49 27.52
CA LEU A 96 24.71 0.51 27.39
C LEU A 96 25.25 1.93 27.17
N ILE A 97 24.63 2.72 26.30
CA ILE A 97 25.05 4.11 26.09
C ILE A 97 24.89 4.93 27.37
N ASP A 98 23.76 4.78 28.08
CA ASP A 98 23.49 5.51 29.31
C ASP A 98 24.48 5.13 30.42
N ASP A 99 24.82 3.85 30.54
CA ASP A 99 25.80 3.36 31.50
C ASP A 99 27.21 3.85 31.17
N LEU A 100 27.61 3.85 29.89
CA LEU A 100 28.88 4.42 29.44
C LEU A 100 28.96 5.92 29.74
N ALA A 101 27.87 6.66 29.56
CA ALA A 101 27.80 8.08 29.89
C ALA A 101 27.96 8.33 31.41
N LYS A 102 27.44 7.44 32.27
CA LYS A 102 27.63 7.51 33.72
C LYS A 102 29.05 7.14 34.14
N MET A 103 29.63 6.08 33.57
CA MET A 103 31.03 5.69 33.81
C MET A 103 32.03 6.79 33.39
N SER A 104 31.69 7.57 32.37
CA SER A 104 32.50 8.72 31.94
C SER A 104 32.51 9.85 32.98
N LYS A 105 31.44 9.99 33.77
CA LYS A 105 31.31 11.05 34.79
C LYS A 105 31.79 10.58 36.16
N ASP A 106 31.40 9.37 36.56
CA ASP A 106 31.66 8.79 37.87
C ASP A 106 32.59 7.59 37.71
N ARG A 107 33.84 7.76 38.15
CA ARG A 107 34.90 6.75 37.96
C ARG A 107 34.65 5.45 38.73
N ASP A 108 33.89 5.52 39.82
CA ASP A 108 33.54 4.38 40.68
C ASP A 108 32.18 3.77 40.32
N TYR A 109 31.49 4.30 39.31
CA TYR A 109 30.20 3.77 38.87
C TYR A 109 30.37 2.40 38.21
N LYS A 110 29.65 1.40 38.75
CA LYS A 110 29.63 0.04 38.21
C LYS A 110 28.32 -0.20 37.44
N PRO A 111 28.37 -0.48 36.13
CA PRO A 111 27.17 -0.75 35.35
C PRO A 111 26.50 -2.06 35.80
N VAL A 112 25.17 -2.07 35.82
CA VAL A 112 24.33 -3.22 36.20
C VAL A 112 23.61 -3.78 34.98
N PHE A 113 24.16 -3.53 33.79
CA PHE A 113 23.58 -3.93 32.52
C PHE A 113 23.28 -5.44 32.50
N ASN A 114 21.99 -5.78 32.31
CA ASN A 114 21.51 -7.14 32.08
C ASN A 114 20.82 -7.21 30.71
N PRO A 115 21.37 -7.96 29.73
CA PRO A 115 20.87 -7.95 28.36
C PRO A 115 19.53 -8.69 28.25
N LYS A 116 18.44 -7.94 28.06
CA LYS A 116 17.10 -8.51 27.87
C LYS A 116 16.98 -9.25 26.54
N SER A 117 17.73 -8.81 25.52
CA SER A 117 17.75 -9.45 24.20
C SER A 117 18.23 -10.90 24.24
N LYS A 118 19.09 -11.26 25.21
CA LYS A 118 19.59 -12.63 25.38
C LYS A 118 18.48 -13.59 25.83
N GLU A 119 17.60 -13.14 26.71
CA GLU A 119 16.45 -13.91 27.19
C GLU A 119 15.43 -14.11 26.08
N VAL A 120 15.08 -13.02 25.38
CA VAL A 120 14.15 -13.06 24.24
C VAL A 120 14.67 -13.99 23.13
N LEU A 121 15.97 -13.95 22.82
CA LEU A 121 16.57 -14.84 21.82
C LEU A 121 16.50 -16.32 22.24
N LYS A 122 16.68 -16.61 23.53
CA LYS A 122 16.57 -17.98 24.05
C LYS A 122 15.14 -18.50 23.90
N ASN A 123 14.15 -17.68 24.23
CA ASN A 123 12.74 -18.04 24.12
C ASN A 123 12.33 -18.28 22.67
N LEU A 124 12.72 -17.39 21.73
CA LEU A 124 12.45 -17.56 20.30
C LEU A 124 13.06 -18.83 19.71
N ASN A 125 14.28 -19.19 20.13
CA ASN A 125 14.91 -20.44 19.67
C ASN A 125 14.24 -21.69 20.26
N ALA A 126 13.74 -21.61 21.50
CA ALA A 126 13.00 -22.70 22.12
C ALA A 126 11.64 -22.91 21.43
N GLU A 127 10.92 -21.82 21.17
CA GLU A 127 9.66 -21.84 20.42
C GLU A 127 9.86 -22.43 19.02
N LYS A 128 10.89 -22.01 18.29
CA LYS A 128 11.20 -22.57 16.97
C LYS A 128 11.46 -24.08 17.01
N ARG A 129 12.11 -24.59 18.07
CA ARG A 129 12.31 -26.04 18.24
C ARG A 129 11.00 -26.77 18.52
N ALA A 130 10.15 -26.21 19.37
CA ALA A 130 8.83 -26.77 19.65
C ALA A 130 7.92 -26.79 18.40
N SER A 131 7.96 -25.75 17.56
CA SER A 131 7.20 -25.72 16.29
C SER A 131 7.63 -26.83 15.34
N LEU A 132 8.94 -27.06 15.19
CA LEU A 132 9.47 -28.12 14.31
C LEU A 132 9.07 -29.52 14.79
N GLU A 133 9.03 -29.76 16.10
CA GLU A 133 8.62 -31.03 16.70
C GLU A 133 7.10 -31.28 16.53
N ASN A 134 6.28 -30.24 16.67
CA ASN A 134 4.85 -30.35 16.41
C ASN A 134 4.55 -30.63 14.93
N GLU A 135 5.25 -29.98 14.00
CA GLU A 135 5.10 -30.23 12.56
C GLU A 135 5.45 -31.69 12.22
N SER A 136 6.56 -32.23 12.72
CA SER A 136 6.92 -33.64 12.49
C SER A 136 5.88 -34.61 13.04
N VAL A 137 5.36 -34.37 14.25
CA VAL A 137 4.31 -35.22 14.85
C VAL A 137 3.02 -35.16 14.03
N THR A 138 2.64 -33.99 13.52
CA THR A 138 1.42 -33.88 12.68
C THR A 138 1.55 -34.57 11.32
N GLU A 139 2.73 -34.57 10.70
CA GLU A 139 2.97 -35.30 9.46
C GLU A 139 2.96 -36.81 9.69
N GLU A 140 3.57 -37.29 10.78
CA GLU A 140 3.52 -38.70 11.18
C GLU A 140 2.08 -39.19 11.43
N ILE A 141 1.24 -38.39 12.09
CA ILE A 141 -0.18 -38.72 12.32
C ILE A 141 -0.96 -38.77 11.00
N LYS A 142 -0.70 -37.85 10.06
CA LYS A 142 -1.34 -37.87 8.72
C LYS A 142 -0.91 -39.10 7.92
N GLU A 143 0.35 -39.49 8.00
CA GLU A 143 0.86 -40.68 7.31
C GLU A 143 0.27 -41.98 7.91
N GLN A 144 0.19 -42.09 9.23
CA GLN A 144 -0.45 -43.21 9.91
C GLN A 144 -1.94 -43.33 9.55
N ALA A 145 -2.68 -42.21 9.53
CA ALA A 145 -4.08 -42.20 9.14
C ALA A 145 -4.30 -42.63 7.67
N LYS A 146 -3.39 -42.27 6.76
CA LYS A 146 -3.42 -42.73 5.35
C LYS A 146 -3.13 -44.23 5.23
N GLN A 147 -2.21 -44.76 6.03
CA GLN A 147 -1.91 -46.20 6.05
C GLN A 147 -3.05 -47.03 6.65
N GLU A 148 -3.76 -46.50 7.66
CA GLU A 148 -4.89 -47.17 8.30
C GLU A 148 -6.13 -47.23 7.37
N ALA A 149 -6.39 -46.16 6.61
CA ALA A 149 -7.46 -46.11 5.60
C ALA A 149 -7.25 -47.10 4.44
N HIS A 150 -6.00 -47.53 4.18
CA HIS A 150 -5.67 -48.42 3.08
C HIS A 150 -5.61 -49.92 3.49
N ARG A 151 -5.95 -50.25 4.74
CA ARG A 151 -6.00 -51.66 5.20
C ARG A 151 -7.19 -52.38 4.54
N PRO A 152 -6.96 -53.43 3.72
CA PRO A 152 -8.05 -54.19 3.13
C PRO A 152 -8.85 -54.91 4.22
N MET A 153 -10.17 -54.72 4.23
CA MET A 153 -11.09 -55.44 5.13
C MET A 153 -10.84 -56.95 4.99
N LYS A 154 -10.49 -57.62 6.09
CA LYS A 154 -10.52 -59.08 6.14
C LYS A 154 -11.95 -59.52 5.82
N LYS A 155 -12.16 -60.13 4.64
CA LYS A 155 -13.41 -60.82 4.33
C LYS A 155 -13.61 -61.88 5.41
N ALA A 156 -14.70 -61.78 6.17
CA ALA A 156 -15.16 -62.89 6.99
C ALA A 156 -15.59 -63.99 6.02
N ALA A 157 -14.86 -65.11 6.03
CA ALA A 157 -15.31 -66.34 5.40
C ALA A 157 -16.43 -66.91 6.28
N ASN A 158 -17.67 -66.56 5.95
CA ASN A 158 -18.84 -67.28 6.41
C ASN A 158 -19.30 -68.13 5.24
N ASP A 159 -18.70 -69.32 5.16
CA ASP A 159 -19.27 -70.46 4.45
C ASP A 159 -20.51 -70.96 5.24
N ASP A 160 -21.34 -71.73 4.55
CA ASP A 160 -22.49 -72.52 5.03
C ASP A 160 -23.89 -71.88 4.90
N TYR A 161 -24.40 -71.95 3.68
CA TYR A 161 -25.84 -72.05 3.40
C TYR A 161 -26.31 -73.49 3.63
N ASP A 162 -27.04 -73.75 4.71
CA ASP A 162 -27.97 -74.89 4.82
C ASP A 162 -29.25 -74.41 5.51
N MET A 163 -30.29 -74.16 4.71
CA MET A 163 -31.67 -73.98 5.18
C MET A 163 -32.57 -74.84 4.29
N GLY A 164 -32.67 -76.12 4.66
CA GLY A 164 -33.63 -77.06 4.12
C GLY A 164 -35.09 -76.60 4.29
N MET A 165 -35.88 -76.86 3.25
CA MET A 165 -37.35 -76.97 3.27
C MET A 165 -37.71 -78.46 3.27
#